data_AF-A0A8J8D7K6-F1
#
_entry.id   AF-A0A8J8D7K6-F1
#
_cell.length_a   1.000
_cell.length_b   1.000
_cell.length_c   1.000
_cell.angle_alpha   90.00
_cell.angle_beta   90.00
_cell.angle_gamma   90.00
#
_symmetry.space_group_name_H-M   'P 1'
#
loop_
_entity.id
_entity.type
_entity.pdbx_description
1 polymer ?
#
loop_
_entity_poly.entity_id
_entity_poly.type
_entity_poly.pdbx_seq_one_letter_code
_entity_poly.pdbx_strand_id
1 'polypeptide(L)'
;MVFIIAVDESYNAAAMVVIYYMDWVEIAKEFWGNIRHFREITENRNKYLEEFRKSLEKAGKKYNFAIRYYTKIDHYFWEELGHYGQFALEIIVDDKLWGEVVSRLGHLQVSIVKEGEISSEIGRLKKELDDAQKRKDVLKIEEIKGELTLYLLRRILITIADNYVNLKRRGLKR
;
A
#
# COMPACT_ATOMS: atom_id res chain seq x y z
N MET A 1 -5.55 9.17 -17.46
CA MET A 1 -4.52 9.16 -16.39
C MET A 1 -4.65 7.84 -15.68
N VAL A 2 -3.55 7.21 -15.26
CA VAL A 2 -3.59 5.83 -14.76
C VAL A 2 -3.00 5.77 -13.36
N PHE A 3 -3.71 5.11 -12.43
CA PHE A 3 -3.36 5.14 -11.01
C PHE A 3 -3.08 3.77 -10.38
N ILE A 4 -2.30 3.78 -9.31
CA ILE A 4 -2.25 2.75 -8.27
C ILE A 4 -2.84 3.37 -7.01
N ILE A 5 -3.76 2.65 -6.38
CA ILE A 5 -4.43 3.11 -5.15
C ILE A 5 -4.09 2.15 -4.02
N ALA A 6 -3.73 2.68 -2.85
CA ALA A 6 -3.65 1.90 -1.62
C ALA A 6 -4.62 2.46 -0.58
N VAL A 7 -5.41 1.59 0.04
CA VAL A 7 -6.46 1.96 0.98
C VAL A 7 -6.35 1.14 2.26
N ASP A 8 -6.18 1.83 3.38
CA ASP A 8 -6.09 1.21 4.70
C ASP A 8 -7.14 1.78 5.65
N GLU A 9 -7.67 0.93 6.54
CA GLU A 9 -8.69 1.23 7.53
C GLU A 9 -8.17 1.06 8.95
N SER A 10 -8.49 2.04 9.81
CA SER A 10 -8.19 1.96 11.23
C SER A 10 -9.27 2.64 12.07
N TYR A 11 -10.09 1.82 12.76
CA TYR A 11 -11.19 2.23 13.63
C TYR A 11 -12.19 3.16 12.93
N ASN A 12 -12.74 2.66 11.84
CA ASN A 12 -13.64 3.29 10.87
C ASN A 12 -13.06 4.48 10.11
N ALA A 13 -11.90 5.01 10.46
CA ALA A 13 -11.19 5.99 9.64
C ALA A 13 -10.42 5.29 8.52
N ALA A 14 -10.20 5.98 7.41
CA ALA A 14 -9.46 5.43 6.28
C ALA A 14 -8.42 6.42 5.74
N ALA A 15 -7.35 5.88 5.17
CA ALA A 15 -6.44 6.62 4.31
C ALA A 15 -6.46 6.03 2.91
N MET A 16 -6.46 6.90 1.91
CA MET A 16 -6.36 6.53 0.50
C MET A 16 -5.15 7.23 -0.10
N VAL A 17 -4.20 6.44 -0.59
CA VAL A 17 -3.00 6.91 -1.28
C VAL A 17 -3.22 6.69 -2.77
N VAL A 18 -3.30 7.77 -3.54
CA VAL A 18 -3.52 7.76 -4.99
C VAL A 18 -2.24 8.16 -5.69
N ILE A 19 -1.67 7.24 -6.44
CA ILE A 19 -0.34 7.38 -7.04
C ILE A 19 -0.45 7.28 -8.55
N TYR A 20 0.24 8.16 -9.27
CA TYR A 20 0.39 8.01 -10.71
C TYR A 20 1.17 6.74 -11.02
N TYR A 21 0.68 5.93 -11.96
CA TYR A 21 1.34 4.67 -12.34
C TYR A 21 2.80 4.84 -12.79
N MET A 22 3.22 6.02 -13.23
CA MET A 22 4.62 6.25 -13.61
C MET A 22 5.56 6.43 -12.41
N ASP A 23 5.03 6.75 -11.22
CA ASP A 23 5.83 7.13 -10.04
C ASP A 23 5.79 6.08 -8.91
N TRP A 24 4.94 5.04 -9.00
CA TRP A 24 4.67 4.15 -7.86
C TRP A 24 5.88 3.33 -7.41
N VAL A 25 6.73 2.91 -8.34
CA VAL A 25 7.95 2.14 -8.02
C VAL A 25 8.93 3.02 -7.27
N GLU A 26 9.16 4.24 -7.76
CA GLU A 26 10.06 5.24 -7.22
C GLU A 26 9.61 5.68 -5.83
N ILE A 27 8.31 5.96 -5.66
CA ILE A 27 7.72 6.27 -4.36
C ILE A 27 7.95 5.12 -3.40
N ALA A 28 7.58 3.88 -3.75
CA ALA A 28 7.74 2.74 -2.86
C ALA A 28 9.22 2.49 -2.49
N LYS A 29 10.15 2.68 -3.43
CA LYS A 29 11.59 2.54 -3.16
C LYS A 29 12.14 3.53 -2.13
N GLU A 30 11.59 4.74 -2.01
CA GLU A 30 12.02 5.71 -0.98
C GLU A 30 11.72 5.23 0.45
N PHE A 31 10.65 4.46 0.60
CA PHE A 31 10.24 3.91 1.89
C PHE A 31 10.75 2.49 2.14
N TRP A 32 11.43 1.89 1.16
CA TRP A 32 11.90 0.52 1.24
C TRP A 32 12.86 0.32 2.42
N GLY A 33 12.51 -0.59 3.32
CA GLY A 33 13.28 -0.87 4.54
C GLY A 33 13.14 0.18 5.66
N ASN A 34 12.48 1.31 5.41
CA ASN A 34 12.38 2.44 6.34
C ASN A 34 11.04 2.52 7.06
N ILE A 35 10.01 1.83 6.55
CA ILE A 35 8.68 1.80 7.16
C ILE A 35 8.27 0.38 7.50
N ARG A 36 7.36 0.30 8.48
CA ARG A 36 6.74 -0.92 8.97
C ARG A 36 5.26 -0.62 9.17
N HIS A 37 4.42 -1.64 9.15
CA HIS A 37 3.02 -1.42 9.51
C HIS A 37 2.95 -0.90 10.94
N PHE A 38 2.01 -0.01 11.22
CA PHE A 38 1.87 0.62 12.52
C PHE A 38 1.65 -0.41 13.64
N ARG A 39 0.95 -1.51 13.32
CA ARG A 39 0.78 -2.67 14.23
C ARG A 39 2.09 -3.35 14.61
N GLU A 40 3.11 -3.29 13.76
CA GLU A 40 4.44 -3.88 13.98
C GLU A 40 5.32 -3.00 14.90
N ILE A 41 4.92 -1.75 15.15
CA ILE A 41 5.65 -0.84 16.03
C ILE A 41 5.16 -1.04 17.47
N THR A 42 6.02 -1.55 18.34
CA THR A 42 5.73 -1.77 19.76
C THR A 42 6.18 -0.60 20.64
N GLU A 43 7.29 0.04 20.29
CA GLU A 43 7.92 1.10 21.08
C GLU A 43 7.90 2.45 20.36
N ASN A 44 7.77 3.54 21.12
CA ASN A 44 7.91 4.92 20.62
C ASN A 44 7.10 5.25 19.34
N ARG A 45 5.85 4.74 19.27
CA ARG A 45 4.93 4.94 18.13
C ARG A 45 4.82 6.38 17.63
N ASN A 46 4.80 7.37 18.53
CA ASN A 46 4.71 8.77 18.12
C ASN A 46 5.99 9.25 17.42
N LYS A 47 7.17 8.87 17.94
CA LYS A 47 8.45 9.20 17.30
C LYS A 47 8.55 8.57 15.91
N TYR A 48 8.14 7.32 15.78
CA TYR A 48 8.07 6.62 14.51
C TYR A 48 7.19 7.37 13.49
N LEU A 49 5.98 7.79 13.90
CA LEU A 49 5.07 8.53 13.03
C LEU A 49 5.60 9.92 12.64
N GLU A 50 6.31 10.60 13.55
CA GLU A 50 6.98 11.88 13.24
C GLU A 50 8.09 11.72 12.20
N GLU A 51 8.89 10.65 12.29
CA GLU A 51 9.90 10.31 11.29
C GLU A 51 9.27 9.94 9.94
N PHE A 52 8.23 9.10 9.96
CA PHE A 52 7.43 8.78 8.79
C PHE A 52 6.85 10.05 8.13
N ARG A 53 6.30 11.00 8.91
CA ARG A 53 5.77 12.27 8.38
C ARG A 53 6.84 13.04 7.61
N LYS A 54 8.06 13.14 8.14
CA LYS A 54 9.17 13.83 7.45
C LYS A 54 9.52 13.15 6.13
N SER A 55 9.59 11.82 6.11
CA SER A 55 9.83 11.05 4.88
C SER A 55 8.71 11.27 3.87
N LEU A 56 7.46 11.29 4.33
CA LEU A 56 6.29 11.51 3.50
C LEU A 56 6.25 12.91 2.89
N GLU A 57 6.59 13.94 3.66
CA GLU A 57 6.69 15.32 3.17
C GLU A 57 7.79 15.49 2.13
N LYS A 58 8.93 14.82 2.32
CA LYS A 58 10.01 14.80 1.34
C LYS A 58 9.56 14.12 0.05
N ALA A 59 8.90 12.97 0.14
CA ALA A 59 8.36 12.26 -1.02
C ALA A 59 7.32 13.12 -1.76
N GLY A 60 6.41 13.77 -1.03
CA GLY A 60 5.36 14.62 -1.61
C GLY A 60 5.88 15.88 -2.31
N LYS A 61 7.12 16.30 -2.07
CA LYS A 61 7.79 17.37 -2.83
C LYS A 61 8.46 16.86 -4.12
N LYS A 62 8.74 15.56 -4.21
CA LYS A 62 9.51 14.95 -5.29
C LYS A 62 8.64 14.23 -6.32
N TYR A 63 7.53 13.64 -5.89
CA TYR A 63 6.68 12.77 -6.71
C TYR A 63 5.22 13.24 -6.73
N ASN A 64 4.49 12.83 -7.77
CA ASN A 64 3.07 13.14 -7.88
C ASN A 64 2.23 12.02 -7.25
N PHE A 65 1.77 12.26 -6.02
CA PHE A 65 0.75 11.44 -5.39
C PHE A 65 -0.12 12.28 -4.45
N ALA A 66 -1.35 11.84 -4.26
CA ALA A 66 -2.28 12.42 -3.30
C ALA A 66 -2.52 11.44 -2.17
N ILE A 67 -2.67 11.96 -0.94
CA ILE A 67 -3.20 11.18 0.17
C ILE A 67 -4.45 11.86 0.71
N ARG A 68 -5.51 11.09 0.83
CA ARG A 68 -6.79 11.49 1.44
C ARG A 68 -6.96 10.78 2.77
N TYR A 69 -7.52 11.50 3.73
CA TYR A 69 -7.88 10.94 5.02
C TYR A 69 -9.37 11.17 5.25
N TYR A 70 -10.04 10.11 5.68
CA TYR A 70 -11.46 10.09 5.98
C TYR A 70 -11.61 9.72 7.45
N THR A 71 -12.33 10.54 8.21
CA THR A 71 -12.59 10.29 9.63
C THR A 71 -13.54 9.12 9.85
N LYS A 72 -14.31 8.77 8.83
CA LYS A 72 -15.21 7.62 8.76
C LYS A 72 -15.32 7.13 7.31
N ILE A 73 -15.64 5.85 7.11
CA ILE A 73 -16.00 5.27 5.82
C ILE A 73 -17.47 5.62 5.53
N ASP A 74 -17.69 6.67 4.74
CA ASP A 74 -19.02 7.16 4.36
C ASP A 74 -19.15 7.34 2.84
N HIS A 75 -20.22 7.99 2.38
CA HIS A 75 -20.47 8.15 0.94
C HIS A 75 -19.36 8.93 0.23
N TYR A 76 -18.70 9.90 0.89
CA TYR A 76 -17.61 10.65 0.27
C TYR A 76 -16.39 9.78 0.00
N PHE A 77 -16.06 8.88 0.95
CA PHE A 77 -15.00 7.90 0.75
C PHE A 77 -15.29 7.00 -0.46
N TRP A 78 -16.52 6.51 -0.57
CA TRP A 78 -16.91 5.61 -1.66
C TRP A 78 -16.98 6.32 -3.01
N GLU A 79 -17.45 7.56 -3.06
CA GLU A 79 -17.47 8.37 -4.29
C GLU A 79 -16.06 8.65 -4.80
N GLU A 80 -15.13 9.07 -3.92
CA GLU A 80 -13.76 9.37 -4.33
C GLU A 80 -13.00 8.09 -4.71
N LEU A 81 -13.19 6.97 -4.01
CA LEU A 81 -12.60 5.68 -4.40
C LEU A 81 -13.15 5.20 -5.75
N GLY A 82 -14.45 5.32 -5.97
CA GLY A 82 -15.09 4.98 -7.24
C GLY A 82 -14.57 5.84 -8.40
N HIS A 83 -14.42 7.15 -8.17
CA HIS A 83 -13.88 8.08 -9.15
C HIS A 83 -12.46 7.71 -9.59
N TYR A 84 -11.53 7.51 -8.65
CA TYR A 84 -10.16 7.10 -9.01
C TYR A 84 -10.11 5.66 -9.53
N GLY A 85 -10.98 4.77 -9.03
CA GLY A 85 -11.05 3.37 -9.44
C GLY A 85 -11.37 3.18 -10.91
N GLN A 86 -12.14 4.08 -11.54
CA GLN A 86 -12.39 4.08 -12.99
C GLN A 86 -11.11 4.22 -13.84
N PHE A 87 -10.06 4.76 -13.25
CA PHE A 87 -8.79 5.06 -13.90
C PHE A 87 -7.60 4.30 -13.27
N ALA A 88 -7.87 3.38 -12.35
CA ALA A 88 -6.84 2.62 -11.66
C ALA A 88 -6.50 1.33 -12.42
N LEU A 89 -5.22 0.96 -12.43
CA LEU A 89 -4.81 -0.41 -12.80
C LEU A 89 -4.93 -1.36 -11.62
N GLU A 90 -4.65 -0.85 -10.42
CA GLU A 90 -4.63 -1.66 -9.21
C GLU A 90 -5.12 -0.87 -7.99
N ILE A 91 -5.90 -1.52 -7.14
CA ILE A 91 -6.34 -1.06 -5.84
C ILE A 91 -5.88 -2.10 -4.81
N ILE A 92 -4.94 -1.71 -3.96
CA ILE A 92 -4.44 -2.50 -2.84
C ILE A 92 -5.26 -2.12 -1.60
N VAL A 93 -5.87 -3.09 -0.94
CA VAL A 93 -6.89 -2.83 0.08
C VAL A 93 -6.61 -3.63 1.35
N ASP A 94 -6.75 -2.97 2.51
CA ASP A 94 -6.82 -3.63 3.81
C ASP A 94 -7.89 -4.74 3.84
N ASP A 95 -7.62 -5.79 4.60
CA ASP A 95 -8.43 -7.00 4.66
C ASP A 95 -9.90 -6.75 5.04
N LYS A 96 -10.18 -5.75 5.89
CA LYS A 96 -11.53 -5.46 6.37
C LYS A 96 -12.37 -4.73 5.33
N LEU A 97 -11.73 -3.94 4.46
CA LEU A 97 -12.40 -3.21 3.39
C LEU A 97 -12.55 -4.03 2.11
N TRP A 98 -11.73 -5.07 1.93
CA TRP A 98 -11.64 -5.82 0.68
C TRP A 98 -13.00 -6.30 0.15
N GLY A 99 -13.84 -6.90 1.00
CA GLY A 99 -15.14 -7.44 0.57
C GLY A 99 -16.08 -6.35 0.03
N GLU A 100 -16.10 -5.18 0.67
CA GLU A 100 -16.91 -4.06 0.21
C GLU A 100 -16.34 -3.43 -1.07
N VAL A 101 -15.01 -3.30 -1.17
CA VAL A 101 -14.37 -2.79 -2.38
C VAL A 101 -14.64 -3.69 -3.58
N VAL A 102 -14.50 -5.01 -3.43
CA VAL A 102 -14.83 -5.98 -4.49
C VAL A 102 -16.31 -5.90 -4.87
N SER A 103 -17.22 -5.84 -3.89
CA SER A 103 -18.66 -5.74 -4.18
C SER A 103 -19.01 -4.47 -4.96
N ARG A 104 -18.34 -3.34 -4.67
CA ARG A 104 -18.66 -2.04 -5.28
C ARG A 104 -17.94 -1.81 -6.59
N LEU A 105 -16.69 -2.27 -6.73
CA LEU A 105 -15.80 -1.95 -7.84
C LEU A 105 -15.41 -3.15 -8.68
N GLY A 106 -15.80 -4.38 -8.32
CA GLY A 106 -15.43 -5.59 -9.06
C GLY A 106 -16.01 -5.67 -10.48
N HIS A 107 -16.93 -4.77 -10.84
CA HIS A 107 -17.41 -4.60 -12.21
C HIS A 107 -16.48 -3.72 -13.08
N LEU A 108 -15.50 -3.04 -12.48
CA LEU A 108 -14.51 -2.23 -13.16
C LEU A 108 -13.33 -3.11 -13.63
N GLN A 109 -12.66 -2.69 -14.70
CA GLN A 109 -11.46 -3.35 -15.20
C GLN A 109 -10.23 -2.94 -14.38
N VAL A 110 -10.20 -3.32 -13.10
CA VAL A 110 -9.15 -2.98 -12.15
C VAL A 110 -8.71 -4.21 -11.35
N SER A 111 -7.41 -4.35 -11.11
CA SER A 111 -6.88 -5.37 -10.21
C SER A 111 -7.17 -4.97 -8.76
N ILE A 112 -7.88 -5.81 -7.99
CA ILE A 112 -8.14 -5.56 -6.57
C ILE A 112 -7.33 -6.55 -5.75
N VAL A 113 -6.33 -6.06 -5.02
CA VAL A 113 -5.38 -6.87 -4.27
C VAL A 113 -5.65 -6.74 -2.78
N LYS A 114 -5.80 -7.88 -2.10
CA LYS A 114 -6.01 -7.94 -0.65
C LYS A 114 -4.68 -7.90 0.11
N GLU A 115 -4.56 -7.08 1.15
CA GLU A 115 -3.33 -6.96 1.95
C GLU A 115 -2.83 -8.31 2.50
N GLY A 116 -3.72 -9.11 3.07
CA GLY A 116 -3.39 -10.41 3.62
C GLY A 116 -2.78 -11.35 2.59
N GLU A 117 -3.24 -11.29 1.34
CA GLU A 117 -2.69 -12.09 0.23
C GLU A 117 -1.26 -11.65 -0.13
N ILE A 118 -0.93 -10.36 -0.05
CA ILE A 118 0.43 -9.86 -0.28
C ILE A 118 1.42 -10.53 0.68
N SER A 119 1.07 -10.63 1.96
CA SER A 119 1.94 -11.24 2.97
C SER A 119 2.15 -12.74 2.72
N SER A 120 1.07 -13.45 2.38
CA SER A 120 1.11 -14.87 2.02
C SER A 120 1.97 -15.12 0.78
N GLU A 121 1.82 -14.29 -0.25
CA GLU A 121 2.57 -14.40 -1.51
C GLU A 121 4.06 -14.11 -1.32
N ILE A 122 4.42 -13.10 -0.52
CA ILE A 122 5.82 -12.85 -0.14
C ILE A 122 6.43 -14.08 0.55
N GLY A 123 5.69 -14.71 1.45
CA GLY A 123 6.13 -15.93 2.15
C GLY A 123 6.34 -17.10 1.19
N ARG A 124 5.39 -17.34 0.28
CA ARG A 124 5.45 -18.37 -0.76
C ARG A 124 6.67 -18.16 -1.67
N LEU A 125 6.83 -16.95 -2.21
CA LEU A 125 7.91 -16.60 -3.14
C LEU A 125 9.30 -16.73 -2.51
N LYS A 126 9.46 -16.38 -1.23
CA LYS A 126 10.73 -16.60 -0.51
C LYS A 126 11.10 -18.08 -0.43
N LYS A 127 10.13 -18.94 -0.11
CA LYS A 127 10.35 -20.39 -0.06
C LYS A 127 10.72 -20.95 -1.44
N GLU A 128 10.01 -20.51 -2.47
CA GLU A 128 10.31 -20.90 -3.86
C GLU A 128 11.68 -20.41 -4.32
N LEU A 129 12.08 -19.20 -3.91
CA LEU A 129 13.40 -18.65 -4.20
C LEU A 129 14.51 -19.52 -3.59
N ASP A 130 14.36 -19.92 -2.33
CA ASP A 130 15.32 -20.79 -1.65
C ASP A 130 15.44 -22.15 -2.37
N ASP A 131 14.32 -22.72 -2.81
CA ASP A 131 14.31 -23.99 -3.53
C ASP A 131 14.92 -23.86 -4.94
N ALA A 132 14.66 -22.77 -5.65
CA ALA A 132 15.26 -22.49 -6.95
C ALA A 132 16.78 -22.26 -6.85
N GLN A 133 17.24 -21.58 -5.80
CA GLN A 133 18.66 -21.41 -5.49
C GLN A 133 19.38 -22.74 -5.25
N LYS A 134 18.77 -23.65 -4.46
CA LYS A 134 19.32 -24.99 -4.24
C LYS A 134 19.44 -25.78 -5.55
N ARG A 135 18.48 -25.62 -6.47
CA ARG A 135 18.48 -26.24 -7.80
C ARG A 135 19.36 -25.52 -8.83
N LYS A 136 19.88 -24.33 -8.49
CA LYS A 136 20.64 -23.43 -9.39
C LYS A 136 19.88 -23.07 -10.67
N ASP A 137 18.56 -22.95 -10.57
CA ASP A 137 17.70 -22.56 -11.69
C ASP A 137 17.71 -21.02 -11.84
N VAL A 138 18.63 -20.52 -12.67
CA VAL A 138 18.88 -19.08 -12.82
C VAL A 138 17.64 -18.35 -13.36
N LEU A 139 16.95 -18.92 -14.35
CA LEU A 139 15.76 -18.30 -14.94
C LEU A 139 14.65 -18.19 -13.91
N LYS A 140 14.41 -19.25 -13.15
CA LYS A 140 13.37 -19.24 -12.11
C LYS A 140 13.70 -18.27 -10.98
N ILE A 141 14.98 -18.15 -10.60
CA ILE A 141 15.45 -17.18 -9.60
C ILE A 141 15.13 -15.74 -10.05
N GLU A 142 15.37 -15.40 -11.32
CA GLU A 142 15.09 -14.06 -11.84
C GLU A 142 13.59 -13.75 -11.88
N GLU A 143 12.78 -14.69 -12.34
CA GLU A 143 11.30 -14.59 -12.34
C GLU A 143 10.77 -14.33 -10.92
N ILE A 144 11.16 -15.16 -9.95
CA ILE A 144 10.72 -15.04 -8.55
C ILE A 144 11.16 -13.71 -7.93
N LYS A 145 12.38 -13.23 -8.23
CA LYS A 145 12.86 -11.93 -7.75
C LYS A 145 12.02 -10.78 -8.29
N GLY A 146 11.59 -10.84 -9.55
CA GLY A 146 10.70 -9.87 -10.15
C GLY A 146 9.36 -9.80 -9.43
N GLU A 147 8.71 -10.96 -9.25
CA GLU A 147 7.43 -11.04 -8.53
C GLU A 147 7.54 -10.59 -7.08
N LEU A 148 8.58 -11.05 -6.37
CA LEU A 148 8.82 -10.68 -4.97
C LEU A 148 8.99 -9.17 -4.83
N THR A 149 9.69 -8.54 -5.80
CA THR A 149 9.84 -7.08 -5.83
C THR A 149 8.48 -6.41 -5.94
N LEU A 150 7.61 -6.84 -6.85
CA LEU A 150 6.27 -6.26 -7.02
C LEU A 150 5.44 -6.36 -5.73
N TYR A 151 5.39 -7.51 -5.08
CA TYR A 151 4.64 -7.67 -3.82
C TYR A 151 5.22 -6.83 -2.67
N LEU A 152 6.54 -6.69 -2.60
CA LEU A 152 7.18 -5.81 -1.61
C LEU A 152 6.85 -4.33 -1.86
N LEU A 153 6.82 -3.88 -3.11
CA LEU A 153 6.37 -2.53 -3.46
C LEU A 153 4.90 -2.32 -3.04
N ARG A 154 4.00 -3.27 -3.33
CA ARG A 154 2.59 -3.21 -2.90
C ARG A 154 2.46 -3.11 -1.38
N ARG A 155 3.22 -3.94 -0.64
CA ARG A 155 3.26 -3.90 0.83
C ARG A 155 3.66 -2.52 1.34
N ILE A 156 4.64 -1.87 0.71
CA ILE A 156 5.07 -0.53 1.08
C ILE A 156 3.94 0.49 0.86
N LEU A 157 3.22 0.42 -0.26
CA LEU A 157 2.13 1.36 -0.54
C LEU A 157 0.99 1.28 0.49
N ILE A 158 0.55 0.06 0.84
CA ILE A 158 -0.46 -0.11 1.88
C ILE A 158 0.08 0.29 3.27
N THR A 159 1.37 0.05 3.53
CA THR A 159 2.02 0.53 4.77
C THR A 159 2.05 2.07 4.86
N ILE A 160 2.17 2.79 3.74
CA ILE A 160 2.06 4.26 3.71
C ILE A 160 0.64 4.68 4.10
N ALA A 161 -0.38 4.00 3.59
CA ALA A 161 -1.78 4.27 3.94
C ALA A 161 -2.04 4.01 5.44
N ASP A 162 -1.64 2.86 5.98
CA ASP A 162 -1.74 2.49 7.40
C ASP A 162 -1.08 3.52 8.31
N ASN A 163 0.17 3.88 8.00
CA ASN A 163 0.88 4.87 8.80
C ASN A 163 0.25 6.26 8.71
N TYR A 164 -0.32 6.63 7.56
CA TYR A 164 -1.00 7.90 7.41
C TYR A 164 -2.31 7.98 8.20
N VAL A 165 -3.15 6.93 8.17
CA VAL A 165 -4.38 6.90 8.96
C VAL A 165 -4.06 7.01 10.45
N ASN A 166 -3.03 6.32 10.92
CA ASN A 166 -2.59 6.38 12.31
C ASN A 166 -1.95 7.72 12.71
N LEU A 167 -1.17 8.34 11.81
CA LEU A 167 -0.64 9.70 11.99
C LEU A 167 -1.77 10.70 12.22
N LYS A 168 -2.82 10.65 11.39
CA LYS A 168 -3.97 11.57 11.49
C LYS A 168 -4.81 11.34 12.73
N ARG A 169 -5.11 10.08 13.07
CA ARG A 169 -5.91 9.73 14.25
C ARG A 169 -5.28 10.16 15.56
N ARG A 170 -3.94 10.14 15.64
CA ARG A 170 -3.20 10.55 16.84
C ARG A 170 -3.06 12.06 16.99
N GLY A 171 -3.63 12.85 16.07
CA GLY A 171 -3.57 14.31 16.14
C GLY A 171 -2.18 14.89 15.93
N LEU A 172 -1.23 14.09 15.42
CA LEU A 172 0.07 14.57 14.95
C LEU A 172 -0.16 15.30 13.62
N LYS A 173 -0.66 16.53 13.75
CA LYS A 173 -0.99 17.42 12.64
C LYS A 173 0.30 18.01 12.05
N ARG A 174 0.17 18.51 10.82
CA ARG A 174 1.22 19.32 10.16
C ARG A 174 1.50 20.58 10.96
#